data_AF-A0A4R2Q5V1-F1
#
_entry.id   AF-A0A4R2Q5V1-F1
#
_cell.length_a   1.000
_cell.length_b   1.000
_cell.length_c   1.000
_cell.angle_alpha   90.00
_cell.angle_beta   90.00
_cell.angle_gamma   90.00
#
_symmetry.space_group_name_H-M   'P 1'
#
loop_
_entity.id
_entity.type
_entity.pdbx_description
1 polymer ?
#
loop_
_entity_poly.entity_id
_entity_poly.type
_entity_poly.pdbx_seq_one_letter_code
_entity_poly.pdbx_strand_id
1 'polypeptide(L)' 'MAARYPDLRSPVEIIHGTADHIVGIDIHARPLARQLPNARLTALPGIGHMPHHAAERATLAAVERAARRAGLHSRA' A
#
# COMPACT_ATOMS: atom_id res chain seq x y z
N MET A 1 -10.45 11.94 -3.99
CA MET A 1 -9.23 11.92 -3.15
C MET A 1 -9.13 13.23 -2.38
N ALA A 2 -8.50 13.25 -1.20
CA ALA A 2 -8.47 14.40 -0.31
C ALA A 2 -7.34 15.40 -0.63
N ALA A 3 -7.59 16.70 -0.42
CA ALA A 3 -6.67 17.78 -0.79
C ALA A 3 -5.31 17.74 -0.07
N ARG A 4 -5.24 17.14 1.12
CA ARG A 4 -4.04 17.12 1.97
C ARG A 4 -3.14 15.89 1.81
N TYR A 5 -3.45 14.99 0.89
CA TYR A 5 -2.59 13.82 0.61
C TYR A 5 -1.16 14.19 0.19
N PRO A 6 -0.93 15.22 -0.63
CA PRO A 6 0.43 15.66 -0.97
C PRO A 6 1.28 16.09 0.24
N ASP A 7 0.65 16.47 1.36
CA ASP A 7 1.35 16.92 2.58
C ASP A 7 1.86 15.76 3.44
N LEU A 8 1.47 14.50 3.14
CA LEU A 8 1.89 13.34 3.92
C LEU A 8 3.37 13.03 3.70
N ARG A 9 4.18 13.26 4.75
CA ARG A 9 5.63 13.01 4.74
C ARG A 9 6.00 11.60 5.20
N SER A 10 5.14 10.92 5.95
CA SER A 10 5.40 9.56 6.41
C SER A 10 5.54 8.57 5.24
N PRO A 11 6.33 7.50 5.37
CA PRO A 11 6.34 6.40 4.41
C PRO A 11 4.95 5.76 4.28
N VAL A 12 4.50 5.54 3.05
CA VAL A 12 3.23 4.82 2.79
C VAL A 12 3.51 3.60 1.91
N GLU A 13 2.90 2.47 2.28
CA GLU A 13 2.84 1.26 1.46
C GLU A 13 1.37 1.01 1.10
N ILE A 14 1.08 0.85 -0.19
CA ILE A 14 -0.25 0.54 -0.71
C ILE A 14 -0.17 -0.88 -1.26
N ILE A 15 -1.06 -1.77 -0.79
CA ILE A 15 -1.11 -3.17 -1.22
C ILE A 15 -2.48 -3.38 -1.83
N HIS A 16 -2.52 -3.90 -3.05
CA HIS A 16 -3.77 -3.96 -3.78
C HIS A 16 -3.80 -5.11 -4.78
N GLY A 17 -4.90 -5.85 -4.81
CA GLY A 17 -5.11 -6.93 -5.77
C GLY A 17 -5.54 -6.41 -7.13
N THR A 18 -4.96 -6.91 -8.23
CA THR A 18 -5.31 -6.42 -9.57
C THR A 18 -6.66 -6.95 -10.08
N ALA A 19 -7.25 -7.93 -9.38
CA ALA A 19 -8.56 -8.49 -9.67
C ALA A 19 -9.62 -8.05 -8.63
N ASP A 20 -9.34 -6.98 -7.88
CA ASP A 20 -10.34 -6.36 -7.00
C ASP A 20 -11.40 -5.63 -7.84
N HIS A 21 -12.63 -6.16 -7.82
CA HIS A 21 -13.79 -5.56 -8.47
C HIS A 21 -14.66 -4.72 -7.53
N ILE A 22 -14.39 -4.74 -6.22
CA ILE A 22 -15.10 -3.93 -5.22
C ILE A 22 -14.47 -2.54 -5.17
N VAL A 23 -13.14 -2.47 -5.14
CA VAL A 23 -12.37 -1.22 -5.08
C VAL A 23 -11.29 -1.27 -6.16
N GLY A 24 -11.64 -0.93 -7.40
CA GLY A 24 -10.74 -1.10 -8.55
C GLY A 24 -9.38 -0.39 -8.42
N ILE A 25 -8.31 -1.10 -8.78
CA ILE A 25 -6.91 -0.63 -8.65
C ILE A 25 -6.64 0.70 -9.37
N ASP A 26 -7.24 0.89 -10.54
CA ASP A 26 -7.04 2.07 -11.39
C ASP A 26 -7.83 3.30 -10.89
N ILE A 27 -8.89 3.07 -10.10
CA ILE A 27 -9.74 4.11 -9.51
C ILE A 27 -9.17 4.58 -8.17
N HIS A 28 -8.56 3.67 -7.39
CA HIS A 28 -8.14 3.95 -6.02
C HIS A 28 -6.62 3.89 -5.81
N ALA A 29 -6.01 2.71 -5.99
CA ALA A 29 -4.64 2.48 -5.56
C ALA A 29 -3.61 3.22 -6.42
N ARG A 30 -3.72 3.18 -7.75
CA ARG A 30 -2.78 3.89 -8.64
C ARG A 30 -2.91 5.41 -8.53
N PRO A 31 -4.12 6.00 -8.50
CA PRO A 31 -4.26 7.44 -8.26
C PRO A 31 -3.67 7.88 -6.92
N LEU A 32 -3.93 7.13 -5.84
CA LEU A 32 -3.37 7.44 -4.52
C LEU A 32 -1.83 7.37 -4.55
N ALA A 33 -1.26 6.33 -5.16
CA ALA A 33 0.19 6.18 -5.28
C ALA A 33 0.85 7.34 -6.04
N ARG A 34 0.17 7.94 -7.03
CA ARG A 34 0.66 9.12 -7.75
C ARG A 34 0.56 10.41 -6.94
N GLN A 35 -0.41 10.51 -6.03
CA GLN A 35 -0.64 11.73 -5.23
C GLN A 35 0.23 11.81 -3.98
N LEU A 36 0.64 10.67 -3.42
CA LEU A 36 1.45 10.62 -2.21
C LEU A 36 2.95 10.69 -2.54
N PRO A 37 3.70 11.65 -1.99
CA PRO A 37 5.11 11.85 -2.34
C PRO A 37 6.01 10.68 -1.90
N ASN A 38 5.60 9.92 -0.88
CA ASN A 38 6.37 8.84 -0.27
C ASN A 38 5.64 7.48 -0.32
N ALA A 39 4.83 7.23 -1.35
CA ALA A 39 4.12 5.96 -1.51
C ALA A 39 4.87 4.91 -2.33
N ARG A 40 4.70 3.65 -1.95
CA ARG A 40 5.06 2.48 -2.75
C ARG A 40 3.81 1.63 -2.98
N LEU A 41 3.44 1.40 -4.24
CA LEU A 41 2.35 0.49 -4.60
C LEU A 41 2.90 -0.92 -4.87
N THR A 42 2.35 -1.90 -4.16
CA THR A 42 2.50 -3.34 -4.42
C THR A 42 1.20 -3.85 -5.04
N ALA A 43 1.17 -3.94 -6.37
CA ALA A 43 0.07 -4.55 -7.10
C ALA A 43 0.25 -6.07 -7.12
N LEU A 44 -0.79 -6.83 -6.73
CA LEU A 44 -0.76 -8.28 -6.61
C LEU A 44 -1.60 -8.92 -7.73
N PRO A 45 -0.96 -9.49 -8.77
CA PRO A 45 -1.68 -10.07 -9.91
C PRO A 45 -2.68 -11.15 -9.49
N GLY A 46 -3.92 -11.05 -9.99
CA GLY A 46 -4.96 -12.05 -9.76
C GLY A 46 -5.56 -12.08 -8.36
N ILE A 47 -5.10 -11.24 -7.43
CA ILE A 47 -5.67 -11.14 -6.09
C ILE A 47 -6.88 -10.20 -6.10
N GLY A 48 -7.93 -10.57 -5.37
CA GLY A 48 -9.15 -9.79 -5.19
C GLY A 48 -9.06 -8.79 -4.02
N HIS A 49 -10.21 -8.50 -3.42
CA HIS A 49 -10.38 -7.40 -2.47
C HIS A 49 -9.59 -7.51 -1.15
N MET A 50 -9.29 -8.72 -0.70
CA MET A 50 -8.73 -8.97 0.64
C MET A 50 -7.29 -9.48 0.59
N PRO A 51 -6.30 -8.67 0.16
CA PRO A 51 -4.91 -9.11 0.00
C PRO A 51 -4.24 -9.54 1.32
N HIS A 52 -4.72 -9.06 2.48
CA HIS A 52 -4.23 -9.50 3.78
C HIS A 52 -4.62 -10.93 4.12
N HIS A 53 -5.73 -11.44 3.58
CA HIS A 53 -6.11 -12.85 3.68
C HIS A 53 -5.48 -13.70 2.57
N ALA A 54 -5.48 -13.22 1.34
CA ALA A 54 -5.05 -14.01 0.18
C ALA A 54 -3.51 -14.00 -0.04
N ALA A 55 -2.81 -13.00 0.49
CA ALA A 55 -1.38 -12.78 0.28
C ALA A 55 -0.72 -12.24 1.57
N GLU A 56 -0.87 -12.98 2.67
CA GLU A 56 -0.33 -12.64 3.99
C GLU A 56 1.16 -12.27 3.95
N ARG A 57 1.99 -13.07 3.27
CA ARG A 57 3.45 -12.81 3.17
C ARG A 57 3.75 -11.47 2.49
N ALA A 58 3.02 -11.12 1.44
CA ALA A 58 3.19 -9.83 0.75
C ALA A 58 2.73 -8.67 1.64
N THR A 59 1.68 -8.90 2.43
CA THR A 59 1.14 -7.96 3.40
C THR A 59 2.13 -7.67 4.52
N LEU A 60 2.65 -8.71 5.18
CA LEU A 60 3.66 -8.58 6.23
C LEU A 60 4.94 -7.91 5.72
N ALA A 61 5.42 -8.30 4.53
CA ALA A 61 6.60 -7.67 3.92
C ALA A 61 6.40 -6.17 3.66
N ALA A 62 5.18 -5.71 3.39
CA ALA A 62 4.88 -4.28 3.26
C ALA A 62 4.91 -3.57 4.62
N VAL A 63 4.34 -4.18 5.66
CA VAL A 63 4.42 -3.65 7.03
C VAL A 63 5.87 -3.49 7.47
N GLU A 64 6.71 -4.50 7.26
CA GLU A 64 8.15 -4.44 7.57
C GLU A 64 8.88 -3.34 6.78
N ARG A 65 8.55 -3.16 5.50
CA ARG A 65 9.10 -2.07 4.69
C ARG A 65 8.68 -0.71 5.23
N ALA A 66 7.42 -0.53 5.60
CA ALA A 66 6.92 0.72 6.18
C ALA A 66 7.65 1.03 7.49
N ALA A 67 7.77 0.05 8.39
CA ALA A 67 8.49 0.19 9.65
C ALA A 67 9.95 0.59 9.44
N ARG A 68 10.66 -0.14 8.56
CA ARG A 68 12.06 0.17 8.24
C ARG A 68 12.22 1.57 7.64
N ARG A 69 11.35 1.95 6.69
CA ARG A 69 11.37 3.29 6.06
C ARG A 69 11.03 4.41 7.06
N ALA A 70 10.30 4.09 8.12
CA ALA A 70 9.98 5.02 9.20
C ALA A 70 11.07 5.09 10.29
N GLY A 71 12.17 4.33 10.14
CA GLY A 71 13.23 4.26 11.16
C GLY A 71 12.82 3.50 12.42
N LEU A 72 11.73 2.71 12.36
CA LEU A 72 11.31 1.84 13.45
C LEU A 72 12.16 0.57 13.39
N HIS A 73 13.06 0.42 14.37
CA HIS A 73 13.79 -0.81 14.59
C HIS A 73 12.95 -1.75 15.46
N SER A 74 12.98 -3.05 15.16
CA SER A 74 12.54 -4.06 16.12
C SER A 74 13.35 -3.85 17.40
N ARG A 75 12.67 -3.57 18.52
CA ARG A 75 13.31 -3.71 19.83
C ARG A 75 13.81 -5.14 19.91
N ALA A 76 15.14 -5.30 19.97
CA ALA A 76 15.76 -6.55 20.36
C ALA A 76 15.33 -6.91 21.78
#